data_AF-A0A359IKY7-F1
#
_entry.id   AF-A0A359IKY7-F1
#
_cell.length_a   1.000
_cell.length_b   1.000
_cell.length_c   1.000
_cell.angle_alpha   90.00
_cell.angle_beta   90.00
_cell.angle_gamma   90.00
#
_symmetry.space_group_name_H-M   'P 1'
#
loop_
_entity.id
_entity.type
_entity.pdbx_description
1 polymer ?
#
loop_
_entity_poly.entity_id
_entity_poly.type
_entity_poly.pdbx_seq_one_letter_code
_entity_poly.pdbx_strand_id
1 'polypeptide(L)'
;MITLEKAIDMFLTEQYLKGNTVKTKEFYKTTLGYFVNFIGKDKLISDITMQDLNSYKLGYGSKLKMENHPFPPAENKLISKTTIQTYIRSVRAFLGYLFTEGYLKDDFRRSFKLPKAPIVYDILKLTH
;
A
#
# COMPACT_ATOMS: atom_id res chain seq x y z
N MET A 1 -15.67 13.14 -8.14
CA MET A 1 -14.46 12.33 -7.98
C MET A 1 -14.58 11.52 -6.69
N ILE A 2 -13.98 10.34 -6.59
CA ILE A 2 -14.13 9.44 -5.44
C ILE A 2 -12.91 9.52 -4.50
N THR A 3 -13.14 9.33 -3.21
CA THR A 3 -12.08 9.24 -2.19
C THR A 3 -11.37 7.89 -2.26
N LEU A 4 -10.18 7.83 -1.68
CA LEU A 4 -9.38 6.61 -1.62
C LEU A 4 -10.07 5.50 -0.82
N GLU A 5 -10.69 5.83 0.32
CA GLU A 5 -11.48 4.85 1.10
C GLU A 5 -12.63 4.27 0.27
N LYS A 6 -13.42 5.13 -0.38
CA LYS A 6 -14.54 4.68 -1.21
C LYS A 6 -14.09 3.81 -2.38
N ALA A 7 -12.97 4.17 -3.01
CA ALA A 7 -12.42 3.42 -4.11
C ALA A 7 -11.96 2.01 -3.70
N ILE A 8 -11.44 1.87 -2.48
CA ILE A 8 -11.05 0.57 -1.92
C ILE A 8 -12.26 -0.29 -1.61
N ASP A 9 -13.33 0.29 -1.06
CA ASP A 9 -14.60 -0.45 -0.87
C ASP A 9 -15.11 -1.01 -2.21
N MET A 10 -15.09 -0.19 -3.26
CA MET A 10 -15.49 -0.61 -4.61
C MET A 10 -14.59 -1.73 -5.15
N PHE A 11 -13.28 -1.63 -4.95
CA PHE A 11 -12.33 -2.68 -5.32
C PHE A 11 -12.59 -3.99 -4.55
N LEU A 12 -12.92 -3.93 -3.25
CA LEU A 12 -13.23 -5.11 -2.46
C LEU A 12 -14.56 -5.75 -2.89
N THR A 13 -15.58 -4.95 -3.22
CA THR A 13 -16.81 -5.43 -3.86
C THR A 13 -16.51 -6.12 -5.19
N GLU A 14 -15.63 -5.55 -6.02
CA GLU A 14 -15.21 -6.18 -7.27
C GLU A 14 -14.49 -7.52 -7.03
N GLN A 15 -13.66 -7.63 -5.99
CA GLN A 15 -13.06 -8.92 -5.62
C GLN A 15 -14.10 -9.94 -5.18
N TYR A 16 -15.21 -9.50 -4.58
CA TYR A 16 -16.35 -10.36 -4.25
C TYR A 16 -17.05 -10.87 -5.51
N LEU A 17 -17.36 -9.98 -6.45
CA LEU A 17 -18.01 -10.32 -7.72
C LEU A 17 -17.16 -11.29 -8.57
N LYS A 18 -15.83 -11.16 -8.52
CA LYS A 18 -14.88 -12.07 -9.17
C LYS A 18 -14.80 -13.48 -8.55
N GLY A 19 -15.51 -13.74 -7.45
CA GLY A 19 -15.50 -15.04 -6.78
C GLY A 19 -14.20 -15.35 -6.04
N ASN A 20 -13.39 -14.34 -5.71
CA ASN A 20 -12.17 -14.56 -4.93
C ASN A 20 -12.48 -15.09 -3.52
N THR A 21 -11.56 -15.91 -3.00
CA THR A 21 -11.70 -16.51 -1.66
C THR A 21 -11.82 -15.44 -0.56
N VAL A 22 -12.43 -15.80 0.56
CA VAL A 22 -12.48 -14.95 1.77
C VAL A 22 -11.08 -14.50 2.18
N LYS A 23 -10.11 -15.43 2.16
CA LYS A 23 -8.70 -15.14 2.49
C LYS A 23 -8.09 -14.09 1.58
N THR A 24 -8.35 -14.15 0.28
CA THR A 24 -7.87 -13.14 -0.69
C THR A 24 -8.49 -11.77 -0.42
N LYS A 25 -9.78 -11.72 -0.06
CA LYS A 25 -10.48 -10.48 0.25
C LYS A 25 -9.94 -9.84 1.53
N GLU A 26 -9.79 -10.62 2.61
CA GLU A 26 -9.20 -10.15 3.86
C GLU A 26 -7.74 -9.70 3.70
N PHE A 27 -7.00 -10.37 2.83
CA PHE A 27 -5.66 -9.95 2.44
C PHE A 27 -5.66 -8.54 1.81
N TYR A 28 -6.54 -8.29 0.83
CA TYR A 28 -6.65 -6.97 0.22
C TYR A 28 -7.12 -5.91 1.23
N LYS A 29 -8.16 -6.21 2.02
CA LYS A 29 -8.67 -5.31 3.05
C LYS A 29 -7.58 -4.89 4.03
N THR A 30 -6.81 -5.86 4.53
CA THR A 30 -5.72 -5.60 5.49
C THR A 30 -4.61 -4.77 4.85
N THR A 31 -4.10 -5.20 3.69
CA THR A 31 -2.92 -4.57 3.09
C THR A 31 -3.21 -3.21 2.45
N LEU A 32 -4.40 -3.01 1.88
CA LEU A 32 -4.84 -1.70 1.40
C LEU A 32 -5.25 -0.79 2.55
N GLY A 33 -5.68 -1.32 3.70
CA GLY A 33 -5.87 -0.55 4.92
C GLY A 33 -4.59 0.17 5.37
N TYR A 34 -3.43 -0.48 5.27
CA TYR A 34 -2.14 0.17 5.54
C TYR A 34 -1.84 1.31 4.57
N PHE A 35 -2.17 1.13 3.29
CA PHE A 35 -2.01 2.16 2.27
C PHE A 35 -2.90 3.37 2.55
N VAL A 36 -4.18 3.14 2.84
CA VAL A 36 -5.14 4.20 3.20
C VAL A 36 -4.70 4.98 4.43
N ASN A 37 -4.30 4.26 5.48
CA ASN A 37 -3.87 4.91 6.72
C ASN A 37 -2.60 5.74 6.53
N PHE A 38 -1.74 5.38 5.59
CA PHE A 38 -0.54 6.16 5.26
C PHE A 38 -0.86 7.38 4.39
N ILE A 39 -1.71 7.23 3.37
CA ILE A 39 -2.01 8.28 2.38
C ILE A 39 -3.06 9.27 2.87
N GLY A 40 -4.02 8.81 3.67
CA GLY A 40 -5.21 9.56 4.07
C GLY A 40 -6.47 9.06 3.35
N LYS A 41 -7.51 8.76 4.14
CA LYS A 41 -8.79 8.20 3.68
C LYS A 41 -9.53 9.09 2.68
N ASP A 42 -9.50 10.40 2.94
CA ASP A 42 -10.25 11.41 2.20
C ASP A 42 -9.56 11.90 0.93
N LYS A 43 -8.31 11.45 0.68
CA LYS A 43 -7.59 11.84 -0.53
C LYS A 43 -8.36 11.39 -1.77
N LEU A 44 -8.57 12.29 -2.72
CA LEU A 44 -9.24 11.95 -3.97
C LEU A 44 -8.32 11.09 -4.85
N ILE A 45 -8.89 10.12 -5.56
CA ILE A 45 -8.13 9.25 -6.47
C ILE A 45 -7.41 10.05 -7.57
N SER A 46 -8.03 11.15 -8.03
CA SER A 46 -7.44 12.08 -9.00
C SER A 46 -6.14 12.73 -8.53
N ASP A 47 -5.97 12.83 -7.21
CA ASP A 47 -4.88 13.58 -6.59
C ASP A 47 -3.74 12.65 -6.15
N ILE A 48 -3.88 11.34 -6.39
CA ILE A 48 -2.82 10.37 -6.15
C ILE A 48 -1.71 10.57 -7.18
N THR A 49 -0.51 10.86 -6.67
CA THR A 49 0.68 11.08 -7.48
C THR A 49 1.66 9.91 -7.37
N MET A 50 2.65 9.87 -8.25
CA MET A 50 3.78 8.94 -8.11
C MET A 50 4.60 9.19 -6.83
N GLN A 51 4.65 10.45 -6.36
CA GLN A 51 5.35 10.80 -5.12
C GLN A 51 4.65 10.20 -3.90
N ASP A 52 3.33 10.18 -3.86
CA ASP A 52 2.55 9.52 -2.81
C ASP A 52 2.89 8.02 -2.74
N LEU A 53 2.87 7.35 -3.89
CA LEU A 53 3.17 5.92 -4.00
C LEU A 53 4.60 5.61 -3.57
N ASN A 54 5.57 6.42 -4.00
CA ASN A 54 6.96 6.27 -3.58
C ASN A 54 7.12 6.53 -2.08
N SER A 55 6.49 7.56 -1.53
CA SER A 55 6.54 7.87 -0.09
C SER A 55 6.00 6.71 0.73
N TYR A 56 4.88 6.11 0.33
CA TYR A 56 4.34 4.90 0.98
C TYR A 56 5.34 3.75 0.97
N LYS A 57 6.00 3.52 -0.17
CA LYS A 57 7.03 2.48 -0.28
C LYS A 57 8.24 2.78 0.63
N LEU A 58 8.70 4.03 0.68
CA LEU A 58 9.85 4.44 1.49
C LEU A 58 9.53 4.43 3.00
N GLY A 59 8.27 4.65 3.38
CA GLY A 59 7.82 4.61 4.77
C GLY A 59 8.03 3.25 5.47
N TYR A 60 8.32 2.18 4.72
CA TYR A 60 8.71 0.89 5.27
C TYR A 60 10.23 0.72 5.47
N GLY A 61 11.04 1.66 5.00
CA GLY A 61 12.50 1.54 5.01
C GLY A 61 13.14 1.62 6.39
N SER A 62 12.43 2.20 7.35
CA SER A 62 12.83 2.33 8.75
C SER A 62 11.83 1.69 9.71
N LYS A 63 10.75 1.10 9.18
CA LYS A 63 9.62 0.61 9.97
C LYS A 63 9.98 -0.70 10.67
N LEU A 64 9.85 -0.73 11.98
CA LEU A 64 10.07 -1.93 12.78
C LEU A 64 8.89 -2.88 12.64
N LYS A 65 9.18 -4.17 12.70
CA LYS A 65 8.17 -5.22 12.70
C LYS A 65 7.39 -5.12 14.01
N MET A 66 6.06 -5.11 13.91
CA MET A 66 5.15 -4.95 15.06
C MET A 66 5.22 -3.58 15.76
N GLU A 67 5.78 -2.58 15.09
CA GLU A 67 5.68 -1.19 15.52
C GLU A 67 4.20 -0.80 15.70
N ASN A 68 3.83 -0.41 16.93
CA ASN A 68 2.47 -0.10 17.40
C ASN A 68 1.53 -1.31 17.65
N HIS A 69 2.04 -2.54 17.77
CA HIS A 69 1.20 -3.66 18.20
C HIS A 69 1.06 -3.70 19.73
N PRO A 70 -0.17 -3.84 20.28
CA PRO A 70 -0.37 -3.85 21.73
C PRO A 70 0.29 -5.06 22.42
N PHE A 71 0.42 -6.20 21.73
CA PHE A 71 1.09 -7.42 22.23
C PHE A 71 1.47 -8.39 21.10
N PRO A 72 2.72 -8.89 20.95
CA PRO A 72 3.97 -8.57 21.64
C PRO A 72 4.60 -7.22 21.21
N PRO A 73 5.58 -6.70 21.98
CA PRO A 73 6.29 -5.47 21.66
C PRO A 73 6.97 -5.52 20.28
N ALA A 74 7.22 -4.34 19.71
CA ALA A 74 7.94 -4.18 18.45
C ALA A 74 9.22 -5.02 18.46
N GLU A 75 9.37 -5.91 17.48
CA GLU A 75 10.63 -6.63 17.29
C GLU A 75 11.66 -5.61 16.78
N ASN A 76 12.89 -5.67 17.28
CA ASN A 76 14.00 -4.85 16.79
C ASN A 76 14.50 -5.30 15.40
N LYS A 77 13.56 -5.65 14.51
CA LYS A 77 13.76 -6.15 13.16
C LYS A 77 12.93 -5.31 12.21
N LEU A 78 13.53 -4.86 11.12
CA LEU A 78 12.80 -4.18 10.05
C LEU A 78 11.80 -5.12 9.39
N ILE A 79 10.74 -4.54 8.80
CA ILE A 79 9.81 -5.30 7.97
C ILE A 79 10.57 -5.94 6.80
N SER A 80 10.34 -7.23 6.58
CA SER A 80 11.06 -7.96 5.54
C SER A 80 10.74 -7.43 4.14
N LYS A 81 11.72 -7.50 3.24
CA LYS A 81 11.53 -7.18 1.80
C LYS A 81 10.34 -7.92 1.20
N THR A 82 10.15 -9.19 1.53
CA THR A 82 9.03 -10.01 1.04
C THR A 82 7.69 -9.45 1.51
N THR A 83 7.59 -9.02 2.77
CA THR A 83 6.40 -8.37 3.32
C THR A 83 6.11 -7.05 2.60
N ILE A 84 7.13 -6.20 2.39
CA ILE A 84 6.97 -4.95 1.64
C ILE A 84 6.49 -5.26 0.22
N GLN A 85 7.13 -6.19 -0.49
CA GLN A 85 6.70 -6.59 -1.82
C GLN A 85 5.25 -7.07 -1.85
N THR A 86 4.79 -7.79 -0.82
CA THR A 86 3.40 -8.21 -0.68
C THR A 86 2.45 -7.01 -0.58
N TYR A 87 2.77 -5.99 0.21
CA TYR A 87 1.96 -4.76 0.29
C TYR A 87 1.97 -3.98 -1.03
N ILE A 88 3.13 -3.90 -1.69
CA ILE A 88 3.23 -3.20 -2.99
C ILE A 88 2.46 -3.96 -4.08
N ARG A 89 2.39 -5.30 -4.04
CA ARG A 89 1.58 -6.09 -4.97
C ARG A 89 0.09 -5.79 -4.81
N SER A 90 -0.44 -5.67 -3.59
CA SER A 90 -1.86 -5.36 -3.41
C SER A 90 -2.20 -3.96 -3.90
N VAL A 91 -1.36 -2.96 -3.61
CA VAL A 91 -1.51 -1.60 -4.16
C VAL A 91 -1.46 -1.62 -5.69
N ARG A 92 -0.55 -2.36 -6.31
CA ARG A 92 -0.49 -2.48 -7.78
C ARG A 92 -1.74 -3.10 -8.39
N ALA A 93 -2.33 -4.11 -7.73
CA ALA A 93 -3.60 -4.71 -8.19
C ALA A 93 -4.74 -3.69 -8.13
N PHE A 94 -4.81 -2.94 -7.03
CA PHE A 94 -5.77 -1.85 -6.85
C PHE A 94 -5.60 -0.73 -7.89
N LEU A 95 -4.37 -0.25 -8.13
CA LEU A 95 -4.08 0.74 -9.17
C LEU A 95 -4.48 0.26 -10.57
N GLY A 96 -4.31 -1.04 -10.84
CA GLY A 96 -4.75 -1.65 -12.09
C GLY A 96 -6.26 -1.61 -12.27
N TYR A 97 -7.00 -1.95 -11.21
CA TYR A 97 -8.46 -1.80 -11.20
C TYR A 97 -8.86 -0.35 -11.46
N LEU A 98 -8.28 0.62 -10.74
CA LEU A 98 -8.62 2.04 -10.92
C LEU A 98 -8.36 2.54 -12.35
N PHE A 99 -7.27 2.11 -12.97
CA PHE A 99 -6.97 2.45 -14.35
C PHE A 99 -7.97 1.80 -15.32
N THR A 100 -8.27 0.51 -15.15
CA THR A 100 -9.22 -0.22 -16.00
C THR A 100 -10.64 0.35 -15.93
N GLU A 101 -11.08 0.78 -14.75
CA GLU A 101 -12.40 1.42 -14.56
C GLU A 101 -12.43 2.92 -14.93
N GLY A 102 -11.29 3.49 -15.34
CA GLY A 102 -11.20 4.89 -15.78
C GLY A 102 -11.14 5.93 -14.64
N TYR A 103 -10.92 5.52 -13.39
CA TYR A 103 -10.71 6.46 -12.27
C TYR A 103 -9.33 7.13 -12.31
N LEU A 104 -8.34 6.45 -12.91
CA LEU A 104 -7.02 6.99 -13.16
C LEU A 104 -6.77 7.13 -14.66
N LYS A 105 -6.21 8.27 -15.07
CA LYS A 105 -5.83 8.51 -16.48
C LYS A 105 -4.57 7.75 -16.88
N ASP A 106 -3.64 7.58 -15.94
CA ASP A 106 -2.34 6.97 -16.17
C ASP A 106 -2.20 5.61 -15.49
N ASP A 107 -1.55 4.67 -16.17
CA ASP A 107 -1.22 3.36 -15.60
C ASP A 107 0.04 3.43 -14.73
N PHE A 108 -0.14 3.81 -13.45
CA PHE A 108 0.94 3.88 -12.47
C PHE A 108 1.64 2.53 -12.23
N ARG A 109 1.07 1.38 -12.63
CA ARG A 109 1.74 0.08 -12.45
C ARG A 109 3.01 -0.03 -13.29
N ARG A 110 3.18 0.77 -14.34
CA ARG A 110 4.39 0.74 -15.17
C ARG A 110 5.59 1.32 -14.44
N SER A 111 5.37 2.38 -13.66
CA SER A 111 6.39 3.11 -12.90
C SER A 111 6.50 2.65 -11.45
N PHE A 112 5.38 2.29 -10.79
CA PHE A 112 5.35 1.87 -9.39
C PHE A 112 5.77 0.40 -9.19
N LYS A 113 7.05 0.09 -9.41
CA LYS A 113 7.61 -1.27 -9.41
C LYS A 113 7.84 -1.83 -7.99
N LEU A 114 7.99 -3.15 -7.88
CA LEU A 114 8.39 -3.79 -6.62
C LEU A 114 9.82 -3.37 -6.23
N PRO A 115 10.11 -3.24 -4.92
CA PRO A 115 11.48 -3.02 -4.44
C PRO A 115 12.38 -4.19 -4.83
N LYS A 116 13.50 -3.90 -5.53
CA LYS A 116 14.48 -4.90 -5.94
C LYS A 116 15.54 -5.18 -4.87
N ALA A 117 15.87 -4.19 -4.06
CA ALA A 117 16.72 -4.29 -2.89
C ALA A 117 15.90 -4.08 -1.60
N PRO A 118 16.40 -4.50 -0.43
CA PRO A 118 15.87 -4.03 0.84
C PRO A 118 15.80 -2.50 0.82
N ILE A 119 14.67 -1.95 1.26
CA ILE A 119 14.56 -0.52 1.50
C ILE A 119 15.05 -0.34 2.92
N VAL A 120 16.22 0.28 3.07
CA VAL A 120 16.79 0.63 4.36
C VAL A 120 16.97 2.14 4.34
N TYR A 121 16.26 2.84 5.22
CA TYR A 121 16.51 4.24 5.52
C TYR A 121 17.21 4.29 6.87
N ASP A 122 18.50 4.63 6.86
CA ASP A 122 19.23 4.92 8.09
C ASP A 122 18.64 6.17 8.73
N ILE A 123 17.91 5.99 9.84
CA ILE A 123 17.49 7.08 10.72
C ILE A 123 18.73 7.80 11.30
N LEU A 124 19.91 7.16 11.25
CA LEU A 124 21.20 7.66 11.74
C LEU A 124 21.90 8.69 10.85
N LYS A 125 21.33 9.10 9.69
CA LYS A 125 21.93 10.13 8.82
C LYS A 125 21.35 11.54 8.97
N LEU A 126 20.47 11.77 9.94
CA LEU A 126 19.87 13.09 10.22
C LEU A 126 20.43 13.79 11.47
N THR A 127 21.48 13.26 12.08
CA THR A 127 22.28 13.99 13.09
C THR A 127 23.56 14.51 12.45
N HIS A 128 23.44 15.60 11.69
CA HIS A 128 24.54 16.51 11.38
C HIS A 128 24.04 17.95 11.50
#